data_AF-A0A9Q0CRY9-F1
#
_entry.id   AF-A0A9Q0CRY9-F1
#
_cell.length_a   1.000
_cell.length_b   1.000
_cell.length_c   1.000
_cell.angle_alpha   90.00
_cell.angle_beta   90.00
_cell.angle_gamma   90.00
#
_symmetry.space_group_name_H-M   'P 1'
#
loop_
_entity.id
_entity.type
_entity.pdbx_description
1 polymer ?
#
loop_
_entity_poly.entity_id
_entity_poly.type
_entity_poly.pdbx_seq_one_letter_code
_entity_poly.pdbx_strand_id
1 'polypeptide(L)'
;MDSSKKASEIVATLDLKPHPDGGFYSETFRDPSISLSKSQLPNRYKVDRSVSSAIYFLLPSGGIAHLHRIPCAETWHYYGGEPLTVFELQDDGNVKLTVVGPDLEAGHRPQSTVPPNVWFGAFPTLDLASYTSDGSALSKAPSRDPESHYCFVGVTCAPAFQYEDDELATRDGMKSLAPHAEPFINYLIPS
;
A
#
# COMPACT_ATOMS: atom_id res chain seq x y z
N MET A 1 -13.44 8.59 27.08
CA MET A 1 -13.92 7.54 26.17
C MET A 1 -13.37 7.90 24.82
N ASP A 2 -12.47 7.08 24.31
CA ASP A 2 -11.81 7.27 23.02
C ASP A 2 -12.88 7.30 21.93
N SER A 3 -13.14 8.47 21.32
CA SER A 3 -14.16 8.62 20.29
C SER A 3 -13.56 8.39 18.90
N SER A 4 -12.73 7.36 18.77
CA SER A 4 -12.29 6.91 17.46
C SER A 4 -13.52 6.41 16.69
N LYS A 5 -13.74 6.95 15.50
CA LYS A 5 -14.80 6.48 14.59
C LYS A 5 -14.51 5.03 14.20
N LYS A 6 -15.55 4.23 14.00
CA LYS A 6 -15.37 2.88 13.42
C LYS A 6 -14.91 2.96 11.97
N ALA A 7 -14.23 1.91 11.51
CA ALA A 7 -13.82 1.78 10.11
C ALA A 7 -15.01 1.98 9.15
N SER A 8 -16.13 1.29 9.38
CA SER A 8 -17.35 1.43 8.58
C SER A 8 -17.95 2.85 8.57
N GLU A 9 -17.83 3.59 9.68
CA GLU A 9 -18.31 4.98 9.76
C GLU A 9 -17.45 5.91 8.90
N ILE A 10 -16.14 5.69 8.84
CA ILE A 10 -15.24 6.44 7.95
C ILE A 10 -15.54 6.10 6.48
N VAL A 11 -15.65 4.80 6.18
CA VAL A 11 -16.03 4.31 4.84
C VAL A 11 -17.31 4.97 4.36
N ALA A 12 -18.36 5.01 5.20
CA ALA A 12 -19.62 5.65 4.87
C ALA A 12 -19.50 7.18 4.76
N THR A 13 -18.76 7.83 5.66
CA THR A 13 -18.60 9.30 5.66
C THR A 13 -17.89 9.81 4.41
N LEU A 14 -16.87 9.08 3.94
CA LEU A 14 -16.03 9.48 2.80
C LEU A 14 -16.44 8.81 1.48
N ASP A 15 -17.56 8.06 1.48
CA ASP A 15 -18.05 7.26 0.36
C ASP A 15 -16.98 6.33 -0.26
N LEU A 16 -16.17 5.69 0.61
CA LEU A 16 -15.11 4.78 0.16
C LEU A 16 -15.73 3.51 -0.44
N LYS A 17 -15.17 3.03 -1.55
CA LYS A 17 -15.57 1.80 -2.23
C LYS A 17 -14.55 0.70 -1.95
N PRO A 18 -14.93 -0.60 -1.97
CA PRO A 18 -13.96 -1.68 -1.90
C PRO A 18 -12.87 -1.53 -2.97
N HIS A 19 -11.60 -1.65 -2.57
CA HIS A 19 -10.48 -1.62 -3.51
C HIS A 19 -10.17 -3.05 -4.02
N PRO A 20 -9.84 -3.23 -5.31
CA PRO A 20 -9.48 -4.55 -5.85
C PRO A 20 -8.37 -5.25 -5.06
N ASP A 21 -7.38 -4.48 -4.61
CA ASP A 21 -6.22 -5.01 -3.88
C ASP A 21 -6.47 -5.17 -2.37
N GLY A 22 -7.70 -4.96 -1.90
CA GLY A 22 -8.06 -5.03 -0.48
C GLY A 22 -8.19 -3.67 0.19
N GLY A 23 -9.02 -3.60 1.23
CA GLY A 23 -9.40 -2.34 1.88
C GLY A 23 -10.45 -1.55 1.10
N PHE A 24 -10.51 -0.25 1.36
CA PHE A 24 -11.47 0.69 0.78
C PHE A 24 -10.76 1.94 0.29
N TYR A 25 -11.24 2.54 -0.79
CA TYR A 25 -10.63 3.73 -1.37
C TYR A 25 -11.66 4.69 -1.99
N SER A 26 -11.23 5.92 -2.23
CA SER A 26 -11.94 6.87 -3.09
C SER A 26 -10.95 7.83 -3.72
N GLU A 27 -11.02 8.02 -5.04
CA GLU A 27 -10.21 9.03 -5.73
C GLU A 27 -10.75 10.43 -5.43
N THR A 28 -9.91 11.24 -4.80
CA THR A 28 -10.26 12.60 -4.34
C THR A 28 -9.74 13.69 -5.27
N PHE A 29 -8.72 13.35 -6.07
CA PHE A 29 -8.07 14.28 -6.96
C PHE A 29 -7.48 13.55 -8.16
N ARG A 30 -7.63 14.15 -9.34
CA ARG A 30 -6.90 13.82 -10.56
C ARG A 30 -6.67 15.12 -11.31
N ASP A 31 -5.41 15.43 -11.61
CA ASP A 31 -5.04 16.70 -12.23
C ASP A 31 -5.65 16.81 -13.63
N PRO A 32 -6.57 17.77 -13.87
CA PRO A 32 -7.21 17.94 -15.18
C PRO A 32 -6.47 18.95 -16.07
N SER A 33 -5.43 19.62 -15.55
CA SER A 33 -4.80 20.76 -16.23
C SER A 33 -3.91 20.36 -17.40
N ILE A 34 -3.26 19.20 -17.30
CA ILE A 34 -2.29 18.69 -18.28
C ILE A 34 -2.51 17.19 -18.46
N SER A 35 -2.60 16.75 -19.72
CA SER A 35 -2.53 15.34 -20.10
C SER A 35 -1.15 15.05 -20.72
N LEU A 36 -0.44 14.10 -20.14
CA LEU A 36 0.83 13.56 -20.62
C LEU A 36 0.53 12.43 -21.60
N SER A 37 0.88 12.63 -22.87
CA SER A 37 0.75 11.59 -23.89
C SER A 37 1.65 10.40 -23.55
N LYS A 38 1.17 9.17 -23.75
CA LYS A 38 1.96 7.94 -23.62
C LYS A 38 3.28 8.01 -24.39
N SER A 39 3.30 8.67 -25.54
CA SER A 39 4.52 8.85 -26.35
C SER A 39 5.61 9.69 -25.67
N GLN A 40 5.27 10.45 -24.63
CA GLN A 40 6.18 11.26 -23.83
C GLN A 40 6.59 10.56 -22.52
N LEU A 41 5.99 9.42 -22.20
CA LEU A 41 6.22 8.66 -20.98
C LEU A 41 7.18 7.48 -21.23
N PRO A 42 7.87 6.98 -20.19
CA PRO A 42 8.64 5.74 -20.29
C PRO A 42 7.79 4.57 -20.82
N ASN A 43 8.43 3.60 -21.51
CA ASN A 43 7.75 2.47 -22.16
C ASN A 43 6.85 1.61 -21.25
N ARG A 44 7.03 1.69 -19.93
CA ARG A 44 6.22 0.92 -18.96
C ARG A 44 4.81 1.49 -18.78
N TYR A 45 4.57 2.75 -19.14
CA TYR A 45 3.24 3.34 -19.15
C TYR A 45 2.44 2.84 -20.35
N LYS A 46 1.25 2.30 -20.11
CA LYS A 46 0.44 1.68 -21.16
C LYS A 46 -0.58 2.65 -21.77
N VAL A 47 -0.89 3.74 -21.07
CA VAL A 47 -1.87 4.77 -21.47
C VAL A 47 -1.42 6.18 -21.07
N ASP A 48 -2.08 7.19 -21.63
CA ASP A 48 -1.91 8.61 -21.29
C ASP A 48 -2.17 8.88 -19.80
N ARG A 49 -1.56 9.95 -19.28
CA ARG A 49 -1.57 10.25 -17.84
C ARG A 49 -1.94 11.68 -17.51
N SER A 50 -2.82 11.86 -16.53
CA SER A 50 -2.82 13.10 -15.75
C SER A 50 -1.50 13.25 -14.99
N VAL A 51 -1.12 14.48 -14.67
CA VAL A 51 0.13 14.77 -13.94
C VAL A 51 0.18 14.09 -12.57
N SER A 52 -0.95 14.00 -11.87
CA SER A 52 -1.04 13.31 -10.59
C SER A 52 -2.47 12.93 -10.23
N SER A 53 -2.60 12.01 -9.27
CA SER A 53 -3.87 11.64 -8.63
C SER A 53 -3.66 11.46 -7.13
N ALA A 54 -4.73 11.60 -6.34
CA ALA A 54 -4.72 11.28 -4.92
C ALA A 54 -6.01 10.57 -4.49
N ILE A 55 -5.87 9.59 -3.61
CA ILE A 55 -6.98 8.81 -3.06
C ILE A 55 -6.95 8.88 -1.52
N TYR A 56 -8.12 8.71 -0.91
CA TYR A 56 -8.22 8.14 0.43
C TYR A 56 -8.10 6.63 0.34
N PHE A 57 -7.41 6.01 1.30
CA PHE A 57 -7.32 4.56 1.46
C PHE A 57 -7.48 4.16 2.93
N LEU A 58 -8.34 3.17 3.19
CA LEU A 58 -8.58 2.63 4.52
C LEU A 58 -8.40 1.11 4.50
N LEU A 59 -7.56 0.60 5.39
CA LEU A 59 -7.27 -0.82 5.52
C LEU A 59 -7.62 -1.31 6.93
N PRO A 60 -8.71 -2.08 7.10
CA PRO A 60 -9.03 -2.70 8.40
C PRO A 60 -8.01 -3.77 8.79
N SER A 61 -7.89 -4.06 10.08
CA SER A 61 -7.13 -5.21 10.59
C SER A 61 -7.58 -6.51 9.93
N GLY A 62 -6.61 -7.37 9.62
CA GLY A 62 -6.80 -8.61 8.86
C GLY A 62 -6.82 -8.41 7.34
N GLY A 63 -6.89 -7.16 6.86
CA GLY A 63 -6.76 -6.81 5.45
C GLY A 63 -5.30 -6.70 5.02
N ILE A 64 -5.07 -6.80 3.71
CA ILE A 64 -3.80 -6.49 3.05
C ILE A 64 -4.09 -5.61 1.83
N ALA A 65 -3.09 -4.82 1.43
CA ALA A 65 -2.96 -4.35 0.05
C ALA A 65 -2.02 -5.33 -0.66
N HIS A 66 -2.54 -6.02 -1.68
CA HIS A 66 -1.83 -7.07 -2.40
C HIS A 66 -0.49 -6.58 -2.98
N LEU A 67 0.47 -7.50 -3.09
CA LEU A 67 1.76 -7.21 -3.70
C LEU A 67 1.59 -6.93 -5.21
N HIS A 68 1.94 -5.72 -5.62
CA HIS A 68 1.80 -5.25 -7.00
C HIS A 68 2.94 -4.29 -7.37
N ARG A 69 2.98 -3.86 -8.63
CA ARG A 69 4.00 -2.96 -9.15
C ARG A 69 3.39 -2.01 -10.17
N ILE A 70 3.72 -0.73 -10.04
CA ILE A 70 3.28 0.33 -10.95
C ILE A 70 4.45 1.20 -11.40
N PRO A 71 4.34 1.86 -12.56
CA PRO A 71 5.43 2.67 -13.11
C PRO A 71 5.49 4.10 -12.57
N CYS A 72 4.54 4.51 -11.73
CA CYS A 72 4.53 5.81 -11.07
C CYS A 72 5.09 5.73 -9.66
N ALA A 73 5.55 6.86 -9.13
CA ALA A 73 5.91 6.96 -7.72
C ALA A 73 4.64 7.07 -6.89
N GLU A 74 4.57 6.32 -5.79
CA GLU A 74 3.39 6.28 -4.91
C GLU A 74 3.77 6.74 -3.51
N THR A 75 3.17 7.84 -3.07
CA THR A 75 3.42 8.42 -1.75
C THR A 75 2.26 8.14 -0.81
N TRP A 76 2.57 7.51 0.31
CA TRP A 76 1.66 7.16 1.39
C TRP A 76 1.72 8.24 2.46
N HIS A 77 0.56 8.66 2.97
CA HIS A 77 0.40 9.72 3.96
C HIS A 77 -0.45 9.23 5.13
N TYR A 78 0.08 9.23 6.34
CA TYR A 78 -0.70 8.86 7.53
C TYR A 78 -1.77 9.94 7.83
N TYR A 79 -3.04 9.54 7.91
CA TYR A 79 -4.15 10.42 8.28
C TYR A 79 -4.80 10.07 9.62
N GLY A 80 -4.79 8.80 10.03
CA GLY A 80 -5.32 8.40 11.32
C GLY A 80 -5.39 6.88 11.52
N GLY A 81 -5.86 6.45 12.68
CA GLY A 81 -5.90 5.04 13.06
C GLY A 81 -4.51 4.50 13.41
N GLU A 82 -4.31 3.21 13.17
CA GLU A 82 -3.07 2.50 13.46
C GLU A 82 -2.01 2.68 12.36
N PRO A 83 -0.71 2.48 12.68
CA PRO A 83 0.34 2.50 11.68
C PRO A 83 0.17 1.39 10.64
N LEU A 84 0.54 1.69 9.39
CA LEU A 84 0.55 0.79 8.24
C LEU A 84 2.00 0.46 7.89
N THR A 85 2.33 -0.80 7.63
CA THR A 85 3.64 -1.17 7.10
C THR A 85 3.55 -1.32 5.58
N VAL A 86 4.39 -0.58 4.86
CA VAL A 86 4.62 -0.76 3.42
C VAL A 86 5.81 -1.71 3.25
N PHE A 87 5.58 -2.84 2.60
CA PHE A 87 6.59 -3.80 2.17
C PHE A 87 7.02 -3.46 0.75
N GLU A 88 8.32 -3.36 0.53
CA GLU A 88 8.95 -3.15 -0.78
C GLU A 88 9.91 -4.32 -1.05
N LEU A 89 9.83 -4.89 -2.25
CA LEU A 89 10.73 -5.92 -2.75
C LEU A 89 11.39 -5.42 -4.05
N GLN A 90 12.71 -5.32 -4.01
CA GLN A 90 13.52 -4.86 -5.13
C GLN A 90 13.82 -6.01 -6.11
N ASP A 91 14.15 -5.66 -7.36
CA ASP A 91 14.52 -6.64 -8.40
C ASP A 91 15.83 -7.40 -8.10
N ASP A 92 16.62 -6.96 -7.12
CA ASP A 92 17.80 -7.69 -6.61
C ASP A 92 17.47 -8.61 -5.41
N GLY A 93 16.20 -8.70 -5.04
CA GLY A 93 15.70 -9.49 -3.91
C GLY A 93 15.72 -8.77 -2.57
N ASN A 94 16.25 -7.54 -2.47
CA ASN A 94 16.29 -6.82 -1.20
C ASN A 94 14.88 -6.40 -0.74
N VAL A 95 14.60 -6.65 0.54
CA VAL A 95 13.37 -6.24 1.21
C VAL A 95 13.59 -4.93 1.95
N LYS A 96 12.60 -4.03 1.87
CA LYS A 96 12.49 -2.83 2.71
C LYS A 96 11.09 -2.77 3.31
N LEU A 97 11.04 -2.52 4.62
CA LEU A 97 9.80 -2.37 5.37
C LEU A 97 9.76 -0.97 5.97
N THR A 98 8.77 -0.17 5.57
CA THR A 98 8.60 1.20 6.06
C THR A 98 7.28 1.32 6.82
N VAL A 99 7.33 1.74 8.09
CA VAL A 99 6.12 1.98 8.87
C VAL A 99 5.62 3.40 8.65
N VAL A 100 4.44 3.53 8.05
CA VAL A 100 3.72 4.78 7.84
C VAL A 100 2.81 5.03 9.05
N GLY A 101 3.19 6.01 9.87
CA GLY A 101 2.51 6.29 11.13
C GLY A 101 3.08 7.52 11.86
N PRO A 102 2.51 7.88 13.02
CA PRO A 102 2.81 9.15 13.68
C PRO A 102 4.00 9.11 14.65
N ASP A 103 4.44 7.92 15.10
CA ASP A 103 5.47 7.77 16.13
C ASP A 103 6.90 7.87 15.55
N LEU A 104 7.44 9.09 15.53
CA LEU A 104 8.77 9.38 14.98
C LEU A 104 9.90 8.71 15.76
N GLU A 105 9.76 8.58 17.08
CA GLU A 105 10.78 7.98 17.96
C GLU A 105 10.84 6.47 17.78
N ALA A 106 9.70 5.83 17.47
CA ALA A 106 9.64 4.44 17.01
C ALA A 106 10.10 4.26 15.54
N GLY A 107 10.53 5.33 14.86
CA GLY A 107 11.01 5.28 13.49
C GLY A 107 9.91 5.33 12.42
N HIS A 108 8.64 5.57 12.80
CA HIS A 108 7.57 5.74 11.81
C HIS A 108 7.84 6.97 10.95
N ARG A 109 7.29 6.94 9.73
CA ARG A 109 7.33 8.07 8.81
C ARG A 109 5.90 8.43 8.42
N PRO A 110 5.38 9.59 8.84
CA PRO A 110 4.03 10.02 8.45
C PRO A 110 3.86 10.14 6.94
N GLN A 111 4.96 10.25 6.19
CA GLN A 111 4.98 10.20 4.74
C GLN A 111 6.12 9.29 4.26
N SER A 112 5.83 8.43 3.29
CA SER A 112 6.84 7.60 2.62
C SER A 112 6.48 7.41 1.14
N THR A 113 7.49 7.34 0.28
CA THR A 113 7.30 7.14 -1.16
C THR A 113 7.92 5.83 -1.61
N VAL A 114 7.12 4.99 -2.26
CA VAL A 114 7.58 3.84 -3.02
C VAL A 114 8.04 4.34 -4.40
N PRO A 115 9.29 4.05 -4.82
CA PRO A 115 9.78 4.43 -6.13
C PRO A 115 9.02 3.70 -7.26
N PRO A 116 9.00 4.27 -8.48
CA PRO A 116 8.50 3.58 -9.66
C PRO A 116 9.09 2.18 -9.86
N ASN A 117 8.24 1.23 -10.28
CA ASN A 117 8.64 -0.12 -10.68
C ASN A 117 9.28 -0.96 -9.56
N VAL A 118 8.97 -0.67 -8.30
CA VAL A 118 9.28 -1.53 -7.16
C VAL A 118 8.05 -2.42 -6.88
N TRP A 119 8.26 -3.68 -6.50
CA TRP A 119 7.15 -4.50 -5.99
C TRP A 119 6.81 -4.03 -4.59
N PHE A 120 5.54 -3.72 -4.32
CA PHE A 120 5.14 -3.30 -2.99
C PHE A 120 3.72 -3.76 -2.63
N GLY A 121 3.49 -3.88 -1.33
CA GLY A 121 2.20 -4.17 -0.73
C GLY A 121 2.16 -3.55 0.66
N ALA A 122 1.01 -3.63 1.33
CA ALA A 122 0.89 -3.04 2.65
C ALA A 122 -0.03 -3.84 3.57
N PHE A 123 0.15 -3.69 4.88
CA PHE A 123 -0.65 -4.35 5.89
C PHE A 123 -0.66 -3.52 7.20
N PRO A 124 -1.70 -3.62 8.04
CA PRO A 124 -1.71 -2.97 9.34
C PRO A 124 -0.55 -3.47 10.19
N THR A 125 0.34 -2.57 10.65
CA THR A 125 1.61 -2.96 11.29
C THR A 125 1.39 -3.89 12.49
N LEU A 126 0.31 -3.67 13.23
CA LEU A 126 -0.04 -4.42 14.45
C LEU A 126 -0.71 -5.78 14.18
N ASP A 127 -0.92 -6.17 12.92
CA ASP A 127 -1.35 -7.53 12.56
C ASP A 127 -0.21 -8.55 12.62
N LEU A 128 1.04 -8.08 12.69
CA LEU A 128 2.22 -8.90 12.96
C LEU A 128 2.75 -8.61 14.37
N ALA A 129 3.01 -9.66 15.14
CA ALA A 129 3.60 -9.55 16.48
C ALA A 129 5.12 -9.28 16.40
N SER A 130 5.78 -9.81 15.37
CA SER A 130 7.19 -9.58 15.09
C SER A 130 7.55 -9.98 13.66
N TYR A 131 8.62 -9.41 13.12
CA TYR A 131 9.21 -9.80 11.83
C TYR A 131 10.67 -9.40 11.77
N THR A 132 11.43 -10.00 10.86
CA THR A 132 12.81 -9.59 10.55
C THR A 132 12.83 -8.52 9.48
N SER A 133 13.79 -7.59 9.55
CA SER A 133 13.91 -6.49 8.59
C SER A 133 14.23 -6.93 7.17
N ASP A 134 14.84 -8.11 7.01
CA ASP A 134 15.14 -8.75 5.72
C ASP A 134 13.96 -9.56 5.16
N GLY A 135 12.81 -9.58 5.83
CA GLY A 135 11.63 -10.32 5.40
C GLY A 135 11.72 -11.85 5.55
N SER A 136 12.80 -12.38 6.14
CA SER A 136 13.01 -13.83 6.28
C SER A 136 12.08 -14.53 7.28
N ALA A 137 11.46 -13.79 8.19
CA ALA A 137 10.49 -14.32 9.14
C ALA A 137 9.42 -13.30 9.53
N LEU A 138 8.23 -13.81 9.83
CA LEU A 138 7.14 -13.07 10.48
C LEU A 138 6.38 -13.96 11.45
N SER A 139 5.76 -13.34 12.44
CA SER A 139 4.80 -13.96 13.36
C SER A 139 3.53 -13.12 13.38
N LYS A 140 2.37 -13.75 13.15
CA LYS A 140 1.08 -13.06 13.15
C LYS A 140 0.67 -12.72 14.59
N ALA A 141 0.11 -11.54 14.78
CA ALA A 141 -0.60 -11.20 16.01
C ALA A 141 -1.96 -11.92 16.05
N PRO A 142 -2.60 -12.03 17.24
CA PRO A 142 -3.99 -12.47 17.34
C PRO A 142 -4.91 -11.59 16.49
N SER A 143 -5.97 -12.16 15.93
CA SER A 143 -6.98 -11.42 15.19
C SER A 143 -7.59 -10.31 16.05
N ARG A 144 -7.83 -9.16 15.42
CA ARG A 144 -8.33 -7.94 16.06
C ARG A 144 -9.61 -7.51 15.36
N ASP A 145 -10.46 -6.76 16.05
CA ASP A 145 -11.73 -6.29 15.50
C ASP A 145 -11.49 -5.28 14.36
N PRO A 146 -11.84 -5.59 13.09
CA PRO A 146 -11.60 -4.70 11.96
C PRO A 146 -12.40 -3.39 12.03
N GLU A 147 -13.48 -3.36 12.82
CA GLU A 147 -14.25 -2.12 13.02
C GLU A 147 -13.54 -1.12 13.94
N SER A 148 -12.75 -1.64 14.88
CA SER A 148 -12.04 -0.85 15.89
C SER A 148 -10.56 -0.63 15.54
N HIS A 149 -9.98 -1.48 14.70
CA HIS A 149 -8.57 -1.45 14.31
C HIS A 149 -8.44 -1.32 12.79
N TYR A 150 -7.92 -0.18 12.33
CA TYR A 150 -7.72 0.12 10.91
C TYR A 150 -6.58 1.13 10.73
N CYS A 151 -6.02 1.15 9.52
CA CYS A 151 -5.12 2.19 9.04
C CYS A 151 -5.87 3.12 8.10
N PHE A 152 -5.78 4.44 8.31
CA PHE A 152 -6.33 5.43 7.39
C PHE A 152 -5.22 6.31 6.84
N VAL A 153 -5.07 6.28 5.51
CA VAL A 153 -3.97 6.94 4.80
C VAL A 153 -4.49 7.66 3.55
N GLY A 154 -3.72 8.64 3.10
CA GLY A 154 -3.80 9.18 1.75
C GLY A 154 -2.74 8.54 0.87
N VAL A 155 -3.03 8.39 -0.41
CA VAL A 155 -2.07 7.91 -1.40
C VAL A 155 -2.04 8.88 -2.56
N THR A 156 -0.85 9.32 -2.97
CA THR A 156 -0.64 10.21 -4.10
C THR A 156 0.26 9.53 -5.14
N CYS A 157 -0.19 9.49 -6.39
CA CYS A 157 0.60 8.99 -7.51
C CYS A 157 0.99 10.13 -8.45
N ALA A 158 2.26 10.14 -8.86
CA ALA A 158 2.78 11.07 -9.87
C ALA A 158 3.76 10.34 -10.81
N PRO A 159 3.46 10.25 -12.12
CA PRO A 159 2.19 10.52 -12.81
C PRO A 159 0.97 9.81 -12.20
N ALA A 160 -0.24 10.25 -12.56
CA ALA A 160 -1.48 9.70 -12.00
C ALA A 160 -1.60 8.18 -12.20
N PHE A 161 -2.26 7.50 -11.26
CA PHE A 161 -2.54 6.07 -11.35
C PHE A 161 -3.50 5.76 -12.51
N GLN A 162 -3.30 4.60 -13.16
CA GLN A 162 -4.28 3.95 -14.04
C GLN A 162 -4.11 2.43 -13.92
N TYR A 163 -5.24 1.72 -13.90
CA TYR A 163 -5.29 0.27 -13.72
C TYR A 163 -4.59 -0.51 -14.84
N GLU A 164 -4.52 0.02 -16.06
CA GLU A 164 -3.84 -0.65 -17.15
C GLU A 164 -2.35 -0.88 -16.85
N ASP A 165 -1.73 -0.04 -16.02
CA ASP A 165 -0.32 -0.14 -15.67
C ASP A 165 -0.06 -1.07 -14.49
N ASP A 166 -1.10 -1.47 -13.76
CA ASP A 166 -0.96 -2.28 -12.57
C ASP A 166 -0.54 -3.72 -12.91
N GLU A 167 0.52 -4.16 -12.26
CA GLU A 167 1.10 -5.48 -12.41
C GLU A 167 0.98 -6.21 -11.06
N LEU A 168 0.01 -7.12 -10.96
CA LEU A 168 -0.16 -7.96 -9.78
C LEU A 168 0.94 -9.03 -9.71
N ALA A 169 1.48 -9.24 -8.52
CA ALA A 169 2.52 -10.23 -8.31
C ALA A 169 1.97 -11.66 -8.36
N THR A 170 2.79 -12.57 -8.87
CA THR A 170 2.52 -14.01 -8.75
C THR A 170 3.40 -14.61 -7.66
N ARG A 171 2.86 -15.56 -6.90
CA ARG A 171 3.58 -16.23 -5.82
C ARG A 171 4.89 -16.87 -6.32
N ASP A 172 4.83 -17.61 -7.44
CA ASP A 172 6.00 -18.29 -8.00
C ASP A 172 7.07 -17.31 -8.49
N GLY A 173 6.65 -16.21 -9.14
CA GLY A 173 7.56 -15.16 -9.58
C GLY A 173 8.28 -14.51 -8.41
N MET A 174 7.55 -14.16 -7.35
CA MET A 174 8.14 -13.50 -6.19
C MET A 174 9.03 -14.44 -5.37
N LYS A 175 8.65 -15.72 -5.23
CA LYS A 175 9.50 -16.71 -4.56
C LYS A 175 10.79 -16.97 -5.33
N SER A 176 10.75 -16.92 -6.66
CA SER A 176 11.95 -17.04 -7.49
C SER A 176 12.86 -15.82 -7.32
N LEU A 177 12.28 -14.62 -7.19
CA LEU A 177 13.00 -13.36 -6.99
C LEU A 177 13.64 -13.26 -5.60
N ALA A 178 12.89 -13.57 -4.54
CA ALA A 178 13.36 -13.50 -3.16
C ALA A 178 12.89 -14.72 -2.35
N PRO A 179 13.56 -15.88 -2.49
CA PRO A 179 13.18 -17.09 -1.77
C PRO A 179 13.18 -16.93 -0.25
N HIS A 180 14.11 -16.11 0.26
CA HIS A 180 14.21 -15.84 1.70
C HIS A 180 12.98 -15.10 2.23
N ALA A 181 12.33 -14.25 1.42
CA ALA A 181 11.15 -13.47 1.80
C ALA A 181 9.82 -14.24 1.64
N GLU A 182 9.87 -15.56 1.44
CA GLU A 182 8.70 -16.42 1.28
C GLU A 182 7.58 -16.18 2.33
N PRO A 183 7.86 -15.97 3.63
CA PRO A 183 6.81 -15.69 4.61
C PRO A 183 5.96 -14.46 4.25
N PHE A 184 6.59 -13.35 3.84
CA PHE A 184 5.88 -12.14 3.42
C PHE A 184 5.19 -12.32 2.07
N ILE A 185 5.82 -13.03 1.13
CA ILE A 185 5.20 -13.32 -0.18
C ILE A 185 3.91 -14.12 0.01
N ASN A 186 3.91 -15.14 0.87
CA ASN A 186 2.71 -15.91 1.18
C ASN A 186 1.66 -15.08 1.94
N TYR A 187 2.09 -14.06 2.71
CA TYR A 187 1.20 -13.19 3.47
C TYR A 187 0.52 -12.13 2.58
N LEU A 188 1.25 -11.54 1.62
CA LEU A 188 0.77 -10.46 0.74
C LEU A 188 0.17 -10.97 -0.59
N ILE A 189 0.30 -12.26 -0.87
CA ILE A 189 -0.32 -12.93 -2.02
C ILE A 189 -1.08 -14.18 -1.49
N PRO A 190 -2.26 -13.99 -0.87
CA PRO A 190 -3.08 -15.10 -0.36
C PRO A 190 -3.51 -16.03 -1.50
N SER A 191 -3.75 -17.29 -1.15
CA SER A 191 -4.10 -18.38 -2.07
C SER A 191 -5.53 -18.28 -2.59
#